data_AF-A0AAW1PSB1-F1
#
_entry.id   AF-A0AAW1PSB1-F1
#
_cell.length_a   1.000
_cell.length_b   1.000
_cell.length_c   1.000
_cell.angle_alpha   90.00
_cell.angle_beta   90.00
_cell.angle_gamma   90.00
#
_symmetry.space_group_name_H-M   'P 1'
#
loop_
_entity.id
_entity.type
_entity.pdbx_description
1 polymer ?
#
loop_
_entity_poly.entity_id
_entity_poly.type
_entity_poly.pdbx_seq_one_letter_code
_entity_poly.pdbx_strand_id
1 'polypeptide(L)'
;MAARKVLLSGPCHGKLSALFKRVAAVNKSNGPFDVLLCSGQFFAAGDEADQEDTELQAYLDGSKPVPVPTYFIGAHGKGARKAMQALAAANSDRINYLGRAGVQTVAGLTVAYLDGSQLAVSDGQKLLSLQYNDSCLYYNEDDVRRVKAAADAAGDVDVFLTCEWPEGITSAVPSNTLPEALTDHSGSKTVSELALSVRPRYHVAGSKPVFFARLPYMNRDLGVGAHASRFVGLAAVGNADKQKSLHALALVPAADMVLAALTQKPEGCTASPYENAVGGKRQHAEDENLGEQSWRWQDNKRQKPNHAAPSLGRPGVVKDDKCTIYVKNLPFRAEEGDLEAFFAQCGKVVDVRRGLNAEGKLNGFGFIQFATASAVERACQLSGQELMGRELYIDTATATASDRQPVIGKPVEGCWFCLSNPNADTSLVASIGEECYMAVDKGAITPMHVLLVPIEHYPNTLTLSASCYAEMERYLSALQTCYASQGMDLVAFERYMKFLKTGGNHCHLNVMAIPTAAAAKARQAFESSAAANSFSFTALPAGTRGEASREALRAEVGDGEYLLIVLPGGARLVHPISRGERIAVSFGRQVIAELAGVPDRADWKTCALSPEEEQKQTEAFKALFKPYDIMQ
;
A
#
# COMPACT_ATOMS: atom_id res chain seq x y z
N MET A 1 -20.22 -20.49 19.05
CA MET A 1 -19.42 -19.56 19.87
C MET A 1 -20.29 -18.37 20.26
N ALA A 2 -20.09 -17.78 21.44
CA ALA A 2 -21.00 -16.79 22.00
C ALA A 2 -20.72 -15.38 21.44
N ALA A 3 -21.76 -14.71 20.95
CA ALA A 3 -21.68 -13.29 20.58
C ALA A 3 -21.46 -12.42 21.82
N ARG A 4 -20.64 -11.38 21.67
CA ARG A 4 -20.37 -10.37 22.69
C ARG A 4 -21.36 -9.23 22.54
N LYS A 5 -22.07 -8.90 23.61
CA LYS A 5 -22.97 -7.74 23.70
C LYS A 5 -22.13 -6.51 23.99
N VAL A 6 -21.91 -5.69 22.97
CA VAL A 6 -21.10 -4.47 23.02
C VAL A 6 -22.02 -3.27 23.08
N LEU A 7 -21.72 -2.32 23.95
CA LEU A 7 -22.32 -1.00 23.96
C LEU A 7 -21.31 0.01 23.43
N LEU A 8 -21.73 0.85 22.48
CA LEU A 8 -20.92 1.92 21.91
C LEU A 8 -21.44 3.25 22.43
N SER A 9 -20.53 4.17 22.78
CA SER A 9 -20.84 5.54 23.16
C SER A 9 -20.14 6.55 22.27
N GLY A 10 -20.83 7.64 21.95
CA GLY A 10 -20.21 8.86 21.43
C GLY A 10 -19.46 9.64 22.52
N PRO A 11 -19.05 10.89 22.22
CA PRO A 11 -18.28 11.72 23.13
C PRO A 11 -18.96 11.91 24.49
N CYS A 12 -18.22 11.70 25.57
CA CYS A 12 -18.74 11.86 26.93
C CYS A 12 -18.67 13.32 27.41
N HIS A 13 -17.63 14.05 27.01
CA HIS A 13 -17.35 15.42 27.47
C HIS A 13 -17.41 15.59 29.01
N GLY A 14 -16.92 14.60 29.75
CA GLY A 14 -16.90 14.60 31.23
C GLY A 14 -18.24 14.27 31.90
N LYS A 15 -19.31 14.00 31.16
CA LYS A 15 -20.65 13.73 31.70
C LYS A 15 -20.83 12.27 32.14
N LEU A 16 -19.92 11.75 32.97
CA LEU A 16 -19.86 10.33 33.37
C LEU A 16 -21.11 9.88 34.09
N SER A 17 -21.69 10.72 34.96
CA SER A 17 -22.93 10.39 35.66
C SER A 17 -24.13 10.25 34.71
N ALA A 18 -24.20 11.06 33.65
CA ALA A 18 -25.22 10.91 32.63
C ALA A 18 -25.01 9.64 31.79
N LEU A 19 -23.76 9.38 31.39
CA LEU A 19 -23.38 8.18 30.65
C LEU A 19 -23.75 6.91 31.42
N PHE A 20 -23.19 6.73 32.63
CA PHE A 20 -23.39 5.51 33.41
C PHE A 20 -24.83 5.32 33.89
N LYS A 21 -25.57 6.38 34.19
CA LYS A 21 -27.01 6.28 34.46
C LYS A 21 -27.75 5.70 33.26
N ARG A 22 -27.42 6.14 32.04
CA ARG A 22 -28.05 5.62 30.82
C ARG A 22 -27.60 4.19 30.51
N VAL A 23 -26.31 3.89 30.67
CA VAL A 23 -25.74 2.55 30.48
C VAL A 23 -26.38 1.56 31.45
N ALA A 24 -26.54 1.92 32.74
CA ALA A 24 -27.21 1.08 33.73
C ALA A 24 -28.66 0.77 33.33
N ALA A 25 -29.40 1.78 32.85
CA ALA A 25 -30.77 1.58 32.38
C ALA A 25 -30.85 0.64 31.18
N VAL A 26 -29.97 0.81 30.18
CA VAL A 26 -29.92 -0.05 28.98
C VAL A 26 -29.44 -1.46 29.32
N ASN A 27 -28.47 -1.59 30.22
CA ASN A 27 -27.97 -2.88 30.70
C ASN A 27 -29.05 -3.65 31.47
N LYS A 28 -29.86 -2.95 32.26
CA LYS A 28 -31.00 -3.56 32.96
C LYS A 28 -32.07 -4.08 31.97
N SER A 29 -32.34 -3.36 30.89
CA SER A 29 -33.41 -3.75 29.95
C SER A 29 -32.95 -4.70 28.85
N ASN A 30 -31.70 -4.63 28.38
CA ASN A 30 -31.21 -5.35 27.20
C ASN A 30 -29.90 -6.15 27.44
N GLY A 31 -29.32 -6.04 28.63
CA GLY A 31 -28.06 -6.67 28.99
C GLY A 31 -28.18 -8.16 29.32
N PRO A 32 -27.21 -8.72 30.06
CA PRO A 32 -25.96 -8.07 30.46
C PRO A 32 -25.09 -7.74 29.23
N PHE A 33 -24.47 -6.56 29.21
CA PHE A 33 -23.45 -6.17 28.22
C PHE A 33 -22.05 -6.54 28.73
N ASP A 34 -21.20 -7.01 27.83
CA ASP A 34 -19.84 -7.44 28.15
C ASP A 34 -18.87 -6.25 28.26
N VAL A 35 -19.06 -5.23 27.43
CA VAL A 35 -18.16 -4.07 27.36
C VAL A 35 -18.86 -2.81 26.83
N LEU A 36 -18.42 -1.65 27.32
CA LEU A 36 -18.72 -0.32 26.78
C LEU A 36 -17.48 0.26 26.10
N LEU A 37 -17.59 0.61 24.81
CA LEU A 37 -16.54 1.27 24.03
C LEU A 37 -16.94 2.73 23.75
N CYS A 38 -16.16 3.69 24.24
CA CYS A 38 -16.41 5.11 24.09
C CYS A 38 -15.50 5.73 23.03
N SER A 39 -16.09 6.37 22.02
CA SER A 39 -15.40 7.06 20.93
C SER A 39 -15.59 8.57 21.01
N GLY A 40 -14.62 9.33 20.49
CA GLY A 40 -14.63 10.79 20.62
C GLY A 40 -14.10 11.28 21.96
N GLN A 41 -14.25 12.57 22.23
CA GLN A 41 -13.68 13.18 23.44
C GLN A 41 -14.35 12.67 24.72
N PHE A 42 -13.55 12.14 25.64
CA PHE A 42 -14.05 11.55 26.88
C PHE A 42 -14.19 12.58 28.00
N PHE A 43 -13.19 13.47 28.16
CA PHE A 43 -13.19 14.52 29.18
C PHE A 43 -13.79 15.83 28.66
N ALA A 44 -14.09 16.77 29.56
CA ALA A 44 -14.68 18.05 29.20
C ALA A 44 -13.73 18.89 28.30
N ALA A 45 -14.29 19.68 27.39
CA ALA A 45 -13.51 20.61 26.56
C ALA A 45 -12.98 21.80 27.39
N GLY A 46 -11.74 22.24 27.11
CA GLY A 46 -11.11 23.41 27.75
C GLY A 46 -9.62 23.22 28.07
N ASP A 47 -8.90 24.33 28.20
CA ASP A 47 -7.42 24.38 28.32
C ASP A 47 -6.90 24.37 29.77
N GLU A 48 -7.79 24.37 30.77
CA GLU A 48 -7.41 24.42 32.18
C GLU A 48 -7.01 23.03 32.71
N ALA A 49 -5.72 22.70 32.55
CA ALA A 49 -5.14 21.40 32.90
C ALA A 49 -5.14 21.06 34.41
N ASP A 50 -5.53 21.99 35.29
CA ASP A 50 -5.38 21.85 36.74
C ASP A 50 -6.69 21.72 37.54
N GLN A 51 -7.87 21.77 36.89
CA GLN A 51 -9.11 21.45 37.59
C GLN A 51 -9.30 19.93 37.71
N GLU A 52 -9.73 19.46 38.90
CA GLU A 52 -10.04 18.06 39.13
C GLU A 52 -11.34 17.67 38.42
N ASP A 53 -11.32 16.54 37.70
CA ASP A 53 -12.55 15.87 37.30
C ASP A 53 -13.11 15.12 38.52
N THR A 54 -13.95 15.81 39.27
CA THR A 54 -14.57 15.29 40.50
C THR A 54 -15.56 14.17 40.22
N GLU A 55 -16.08 14.05 38.99
CA GLU A 55 -16.97 12.95 38.64
C GLU A 55 -16.21 11.64 38.50
N LEU A 56 -15.06 11.64 37.82
CA LEU A 56 -14.28 10.42 37.61
C LEU A 56 -13.81 9.79 38.91
N GLN A 57 -13.32 10.60 39.87
CA GLN A 57 -12.80 10.10 41.15
C GLN A 57 -13.82 9.23 41.89
N ALA A 58 -15.08 9.65 41.93
CA ALA A 58 -16.16 8.90 42.56
C ALA A 58 -16.42 7.52 41.92
N TYR A 59 -16.00 7.30 40.67
CA TYR A 59 -16.08 5.98 40.02
C TYR A 59 -14.81 5.14 40.23
N LEU A 60 -13.65 5.78 40.39
CA LEU A 60 -12.38 5.10 40.66
C LEU A 60 -12.27 4.61 42.10
N ASP A 61 -12.73 5.41 43.06
CA ASP A 61 -12.76 5.04 44.49
C ASP A 61 -13.90 4.07 44.85
N GLY A 62 -14.81 3.80 43.89
CA GLY A 62 -15.93 2.90 44.04
C GLY A 62 -17.19 3.50 44.70
N SER A 63 -17.20 4.80 45.00
CA SER A 63 -18.37 5.51 45.57
C SER A 63 -19.59 5.46 44.66
N LYS A 64 -19.38 5.42 43.34
CA LYS A 64 -20.41 5.23 42.31
C LYS A 64 -20.12 3.97 41.48
N PRO A 65 -21.15 3.18 41.14
CA PRO A 65 -20.96 1.95 40.38
C PRO A 65 -20.68 2.24 38.90
N VAL A 66 -19.74 1.50 38.32
CA VAL A 66 -19.51 1.42 36.88
C VAL A 66 -20.31 0.22 36.35
N PRO A 67 -21.39 0.41 35.56
CA PRO A 67 -22.34 -0.66 35.27
C PRO A 67 -21.84 -1.74 34.31
N VAL A 68 -20.85 -1.40 33.46
CA VAL A 68 -20.25 -2.25 32.43
C VAL A 68 -18.78 -1.85 32.32
N PRO A 69 -17.83 -2.80 32.18
CA PRO A 69 -16.42 -2.48 31.92
C PRO A 69 -16.29 -1.51 30.74
N THR A 70 -15.66 -0.37 30.98
CA THR A 70 -15.65 0.78 30.07
C THR A 70 -14.25 0.98 29.51
N TYR A 71 -14.14 1.07 28.20
CA TYR A 71 -12.91 1.36 27.47
C TYR A 71 -13.11 2.62 26.63
N PHE A 72 -12.14 3.53 26.62
CA PHE A 72 -12.28 4.79 25.93
C PHE A 72 -11.01 5.23 25.20
N ILE A 73 -11.22 6.05 24.17
CA ILE A 73 -10.26 6.99 23.59
C ILE A 73 -10.73 8.44 23.91
N GLY A 74 -9.99 9.45 23.47
CA GLY A 74 -10.31 10.87 23.69
C GLY A 74 -9.80 11.37 25.03
N ALA A 75 -8.59 10.98 25.44
CA ALA A 75 -8.01 11.28 26.76
C ALA A 75 -7.39 12.69 26.85
N HIS A 76 -8.13 13.70 26.37
CA HIS A 76 -7.70 15.10 26.34
C HIS A 76 -8.83 16.06 26.76
N GLY A 77 -8.45 17.27 27.16
CA GLY A 77 -9.35 18.31 27.66
C GLY A 77 -9.13 18.65 29.13
N LYS A 78 -10.08 19.36 29.71
CA LYS A 78 -10.04 19.89 31.07
C LYS A 78 -9.99 18.73 32.08
N GLY A 79 -9.00 18.76 32.98
CA GLY A 79 -8.82 17.75 34.02
C GLY A 79 -8.34 16.37 33.54
N ALA A 80 -8.23 16.13 32.22
CA ALA A 80 -7.79 14.86 31.64
C ALA A 80 -6.43 14.42 32.20
N ARG A 81 -5.52 15.38 32.40
CA ARG A 81 -4.19 15.17 32.96
C ARG A 81 -4.20 14.46 34.31
N LYS A 82 -4.93 15.04 35.28
CA LYS A 82 -5.08 14.50 36.63
C LYS A 82 -5.90 13.22 36.62
N ALA A 83 -6.95 13.17 35.80
CA ALA A 83 -7.79 11.99 35.61
C ALA A 83 -6.99 10.77 35.13
N MET A 84 -6.10 10.95 34.15
CA MET A 84 -5.23 9.89 33.64
C MET A 84 -4.21 9.40 34.67
N GLN A 85 -3.64 10.31 35.48
CA GLN A 85 -2.78 9.95 36.61
C GLN A 85 -3.54 9.15 37.67
N ALA A 86 -4.77 9.54 37.98
CA ALA A 86 -5.63 8.84 38.92
C ALA A 86 -6.03 7.45 38.39
N LEU A 87 -6.35 7.33 37.10
CA LEU A 87 -6.63 6.04 36.44
C LEU A 87 -5.42 5.09 36.53
N ALA A 88 -4.22 5.60 36.22
CA ALA A 88 -2.99 4.81 36.31
C ALA A 88 -2.68 4.38 37.76
N ALA A 89 -2.93 5.25 38.74
CA ALA A 89 -2.72 4.94 40.16
C ALA A 89 -3.78 3.99 40.74
N ALA A 90 -5.03 4.09 40.29
CA ALA A 90 -6.14 3.29 40.79
C ALA A 90 -6.08 1.82 40.33
N ASN A 91 -5.33 1.51 39.26
CA ASN A 91 -5.27 0.18 38.64
C ASN A 91 -6.68 -0.42 38.41
N SER A 92 -7.62 0.43 37.96
CA SER A 92 -9.02 0.06 37.81
C SER A 92 -9.23 -0.76 36.54
N ASP A 93 -9.79 -1.96 36.69
CA ASP A 93 -10.24 -2.80 35.58
C ASP A 93 -11.61 -2.37 35.01
N ARG A 94 -12.28 -1.41 35.67
CA ARG A 94 -13.64 -0.97 35.33
C ARG A 94 -13.70 0.16 34.32
N ILE A 95 -12.72 1.06 34.33
CA ILE A 95 -12.60 2.19 33.40
C ILE A 95 -11.17 2.20 32.87
N ASN A 96 -11.01 1.96 31.57
CA ASN A 96 -9.73 1.68 30.94
C ASN A 96 -9.51 2.63 29.76
N TYR A 97 -8.37 3.29 29.73
CA TYR A 97 -7.93 3.99 28.54
C TYR A 97 -7.21 3.02 27.61
N LEU A 98 -7.59 2.98 26.32
CA LEU A 98 -6.99 2.05 25.36
C LEU A 98 -5.55 2.42 24.99
N GLY A 99 -5.21 3.70 25.11
CA GLY A 99 -3.93 4.23 24.67
C GLY A 99 -4.06 5.17 23.48
N ARG A 100 -2.94 5.79 23.13
CA ARG A 100 -2.83 6.76 22.03
C ARG A 100 -3.12 6.17 20.65
N ALA A 101 -2.57 5.00 20.37
CA ALA A 101 -2.71 4.32 19.08
C ALA A 101 -2.31 2.85 19.22
N GLY A 102 -3.09 1.93 18.63
CA GLY A 102 -2.74 0.52 18.64
C GLY A 102 -3.92 -0.40 18.34
N VAL A 103 -3.72 -1.68 18.70
CA VAL A 103 -4.72 -2.74 18.65
C VAL A 103 -4.64 -3.54 19.95
N GLN A 104 -5.79 -3.80 20.57
CA GLN A 104 -5.91 -4.56 21.80
C GLN A 104 -7.09 -5.53 21.74
N THR A 105 -6.98 -6.67 22.42
CA THR A 105 -8.12 -7.56 22.63
C THR A 105 -8.96 -7.06 23.80
N VAL A 106 -10.25 -6.77 23.55
CA VAL A 106 -11.19 -6.27 24.57
C VAL A 106 -12.43 -7.14 24.56
N ALA A 107 -12.74 -7.79 25.69
CA ALA A 107 -13.85 -8.75 25.81
C ALA A 107 -13.85 -9.84 24.70
N GLY A 108 -12.66 -10.22 24.23
CA GLY A 108 -12.47 -11.20 23.15
C GLY A 108 -12.58 -10.64 21.73
N LEU A 109 -12.79 -9.32 21.56
CA LEU A 109 -12.84 -8.65 20.27
C LEU A 109 -11.50 -7.98 19.95
N THR A 110 -11.09 -8.00 18.68
CA THR A 110 -9.92 -7.25 18.21
C THR A 110 -10.32 -5.78 18.01
N VAL A 111 -9.85 -4.89 18.90
CA VAL A 111 -10.19 -3.46 18.87
C VAL A 111 -8.97 -2.64 18.47
N ALA A 112 -9.03 -2.04 17.28
CA ALA A 112 -8.09 -1.01 16.85
C ALA A 112 -8.55 0.37 17.34
N TYR A 113 -7.61 1.27 17.59
CA TYR A 113 -7.94 2.60 18.09
C TYR A 113 -6.90 3.65 17.71
N LEU A 114 -7.38 4.87 17.46
CA LEU A 114 -6.57 6.07 17.27
C LEU A 114 -7.19 7.22 18.08
N ASP A 115 -6.45 7.70 19.07
CA ASP A 115 -6.84 8.82 19.94
C ASP A 115 -6.41 10.17 19.33
N GLY A 116 -7.21 11.21 19.60
CA GLY A 116 -6.96 12.58 19.17
C GLY A 116 -7.50 12.92 17.77
N SER A 117 -7.14 14.11 17.29
CA SER A 117 -7.50 14.64 15.97
C SER A 117 -6.28 14.99 15.13
N GLN A 118 -6.49 15.22 13.82
CA GLN A 118 -5.43 15.72 12.95
C GLN A 118 -5.17 17.21 13.23
N LEU A 119 -3.91 17.60 13.38
CA LEU A 119 -3.54 19.02 13.50
C LEU A 119 -3.69 19.73 12.16
N ALA A 120 -4.50 20.78 12.09
CA ALA A 120 -4.50 21.71 10.96
C ALA A 120 -3.25 22.60 11.06
N VAL A 121 -2.18 22.26 10.33
CA VAL A 121 -0.95 23.07 10.36
C VAL A 121 -1.16 24.34 9.54
N SER A 122 -1.47 25.45 10.22
CA SER A 122 -1.24 26.80 9.69
C SER A 122 0.24 27.13 9.85
N ASP A 123 0.89 27.54 8.75
CA ASP A 123 2.30 27.96 8.60
C ASP A 123 3.18 27.99 9.86
N GLY A 124 4.19 27.11 9.89
CA GLY A 124 5.47 27.38 10.57
C GLY A 124 5.53 27.23 12.09
N GLN A 125 4.45 26.92 12.81
CA GLN A 125 4.55 26.62 14.24
C GLN A 125 4.88 25.14 14.50
N LYS A 126 6.09 24.86 15.00
CA LYS A 126 6.40 23.61 15.70
C LYS A 126 5.50 23.51 16.92
N LEU A 127 4.42 22.75 16.84
CA LEU A 127 3.61 22.48 18.01
C LEU A 127 4.39 21.54 18.94
N LEU A 128 4.64 22.00 20.17
CA LEU A 128 4.95 21.12 21.28
C LEU A 128 3.86 20.06 21.30
N SER A 129 4.17 18.82 20.91
CA SER A 129 3.41 17.69 21.41
C SER A 129 3.39 17.89 22.92
N LEU A 130 2.23 18.17 23.52
CA LEU A 130 2.09 17.99 24.95
C LEU A 130 2.37 16.51 25.18
N GLN A 131 3.63 16.19 25.48
CA GLN A 131 4.11 14.85 25.81
C GLN A 131 3.52 14.52 27.18
N TYR A 132 2.24 14.20 27.20
CA TYR A 132 1.74 13.28 28.20
C TYR A 132 2.06 11.89 27.66
N ASN A 133 2.83 11.12 28.42
CA ASN A 133 3.44 9.89 27.91
C ASN A 133 2.43 8.86 27.38
N ASP A 134 1.13 9.00 27.66
CA ASP A 134 0.11 8.06 27.18
C ASP A 134 -1.11 8.68 26.46
N SER A 135 -1.50 9.95 26.69
CA SER A 135 -2.72 10.51 26.07
C SER A 135 -2.47 11.39 24.83
N CYS A 136 -3.50 11.56 23.99
CA CYS A 136 -3.37 12.22 22.69
C CYS A 136 -4.46 13.25 22.43
N LEU A 137 -4.06 14.53 22.29
CA LEU A 137 -4.91 15.55 21.68
C LEU A 137 -4.79 15.51 20.16
N TYR A 138 -3.56 15.48 19.64
CA TYR A 138 -3.27 15.37 18.21
C TYR A 138 -2.39 14.16 17.92
N TYR A 139 -2.84 13.29 17.02
CA TYR A 139 -2.04 12.16 16.55
C TYR A 139 -1.04 12.61 15.47
N ASN A 140 0.08 11.89 15.36
CA ASN A 140 1.11 12.13 14.36
C ASN A 140 1.25 10.92 13.40
N GLU A 141 2.18 11.00 12.46
CA GLU A 141 2.41 9.91 11.50
C GLU A 141 2.94 8.62 12.14
N ASP A 142 3.66 8.69 13.27
CA ASP A 142 4.13 7.50 14.00
C ASP A 142 2.95 6.73 14.60
N ASP A 143 1.96 7.45 15.14
CA ASP A 143 0.72 6.87 15.66
C ASP A 143 -0.06 6.15 14.55
N VAL A 144 -0.19 6.78 13.38
CA VAL A 144 -0.82 6.20 12.19
C VAL A 144 -0.09 4.92 11.75
N ARG A 145 1.25 4.97 11.70
CA ARG A 145 2.08 3.79 11.36
C ARG A 145 1.92 2.67 12.39
N ARG A 146 1.81 3.01 13.69
CA ARG A 146 1.59 2.06 14.77
C ARG A 146 0.26 1.33 14.64
N VAL A 147 -0.84 2.03 14.35
CA VAL A 147 -2.15 1.40 14.12
C VAL A 147 -2.08 0.45 12.94
N LYS A 148 -1.51 0.87 11.80
CA LYS A 148 -1.37 0.01 10.61
C LYS A 148 -0.59 -1.26 10.91
N ALA A 149 0.60 -1.13 11.48
CA ALA A 149 1.45 -2.28 11.80
C ALA A 149 0.79 -3.23 12.82
N ALA A 150 0.11 -2.69 13.84
CA ALA A 150 -0.58 -3.49 14.84
C ALA A 150 -1.82 -4.20 14.27
N ALA A 151 -2.56 -3.56 13.37
CA ALA A 151 -3.70 -4.17 12.68
C ALA A 151 -3.23 -5.28 11.74
N ASP A 152 -2.18 -5.04 10.95
CA ASP A 152 -1.59 -6.05 10.07
C ASP A 152 -1.12 -7.30 10.84
N ALA A 153 -0.58 -7.11 12.04
CA ALA A 153 -0.17 -8.20 12.92
C ALA A 153 -1.34 -8.94 13.58
N ALA A 154 -2.44 -8.23 13.88
CA ALA A 154 -3.62 -8.78 14.54
C ALA A 154 -4.57 -9.52 13.57
N GLY A 155 -4.53 -9.19 12.28
CA GLY A 155 -5.44 -9.74 11.27
C GLY A 155 -6.78 -9.01 11.23
N ASP A 156 -7.89 -9.76 11.28
CA ASP A 156 -9.23 -9.16 11.17
C ASP A 156 -9.58 -8.33 12.42
N VAL A 157 -9.85 -7.05 12.19
CA VAL A 157 -10.25 -6.10 13.24
C VAL A 157 -11.78 -6.07 13.38
N ASP A 158 -12.29 -6.36 14.57
CA ASP A 158 -13.72 -6.32 14.86
C ASP A 158 -14.25 -4.89 14.97
N VAL A 159 -13.55 -4.04 15.72
CA VAL A 159 -13.96 -2.66 15.99
C VAL A 159 -12.77 -1.72 15.82
N PHE A 160 -12.96 -0.62 15.10
CA PHE A 160 -12.02 0.50 15.03
C PHE A 160 -12.64 1.74 15.66
N LEU A 161 -11.97 2.32 16.65
CA LEU A 161 -12.40 3.52 17.35
C LEU A 161 -11.57 4.73 16.92
N THR A 162 -12.23 5.80 16.50
CA THR A 162 -11.57 7.08 16.21
C THR A 162 -12.34 8.25 16.81
N CYS A 163 -11.64 9.31 17.20
CA CYS A 163 -12.32 10.54 17.61
C CYS A 163 -13.00 11.20 16.41
N GLU A 164 -12.26 11.33 15.31
CA GLU A 164 -12.72 11.96 14.07
C GLU A 164 -13.49 11.01 13.16
N TRP A 165 -14.48 11.56 12.45
CA TRP A 165 -15.12 10.91 11.32
C TRP A 165 -14.15 10.86 10.13
N PRO A 166 -14.13 9.77 9.35
CA PRO A 166 -13.38 9.72 8.11
C PRO A 166 -13.98 10.64 7.05
N GLU A 167 -13.12 11.23 6.23
CA GLU A 167 -13.48 11.91 4.99
C GLU A 167 -14.21 10.98 4.01
N GLY A 168 -15.20 11.51 3.30
CA GLY A 168 -15.96 10.75 2.29
C GLY A 168 -16.93 9.72 2.85
N ILE A 169 -17.12 9.62 4.17
CA ILE A 169 -17.98 8.58 4.77
C ILE A 169 -19.46 8.67 4.34
N THR A 170 -19.91 9.85 3.95
CA THR A 170 -21.26 10.09 3.41
C THR A 170 -21.37 9.81 1.91
N SER A 171 -20.27 9.48 1.23
CA SER A 171 -20.25 9.19 -0.21
C SER A 171 -20.92 7.85 -0.53
N ALA A 172 -21.50 7.77 -1.74
CA ALA A 172 -22.22 6.61 -2.27
C ALA A 172 -23.39 6.14 -1.40
N VAL A 173 -23.93 7.04 -0.57
CA VAL A 173 -25.11 6.82 0.27
C VAL A 173 -26.23 7.72 -0.28
N PRO A 174 -27.45 7.22 -0.52
CA PRO A 174 -28.55 8.03 -1.03
C PRO A 174 -28.85 9.23 -0.11
N SER A 175 -29.03 10.42 -0.67
CA SER A 175 -29.19 11.67 0.09
C SER A 175 -30.34 11.64 1.11
N ASN A 176 -31.39 10.86 0.84
CA ASN A 176 -32.53 10.65 1.75
C ASN A 176 -32.21 9.79 2.99
N THR A 177 -31.03 9.19 3.06
CA THR A 177 -30.58 8.38 4.22
C THR A 177 -29.55 9.10 5.10
N LEU A 178 -29.12 10.29 4.70
CA LEU A 178 -28.25 11.14 5.52
C LEU A 178 -29.07 11.83 6.62
N PRO A 179 -28.54 11.97 7.86
CA PRO A 179 -29.25 12.70 8.91
C PRO A 179 -29.41 14.17 8.53
N GLU A 180 -30.62 14.73 8.67
CA GLU A 180 -30.88 16.15 8.38
C GLU A 180 -30.00 17.09 9.21
N ALA A 181 -29.64 16.69 10.43
CA ALA A 181 -28.77 17.46 11.32
C ALA A 181 -27.28 17.44 10.89
N LEU A 182 -26.89 16.63 9.89
CA LEU A 182 -25.52 16.56 9.39
C LEU A 182 -25.29 17.68 8.37
N THR A 183 -24.87 18.84 8.86
CA THR A 183 -24.57 20.01 8.02
C THR A 183 -23.12 20.03 7.51
N ASP A 184 -22.21 19.39 8.26
CA ASP A 184 -20.79 19.37 7.96
C ASP A 184 -20.34 17.97 7.55
N HIS A 185 -20.10 17.78 6.24
CA HIS A 185 -19.65 16.52 5.65
C HIS A 185 -18.13 16.34 5.65
N SER A 186 -17.35 17.27 6.22
CA SER A 186 -15.90 17.13 6.35
C SER A 186 -15.52 15.93 7.22
N GLY A 187 -14.32 15.40 7.01
CA GLY A 187 -13.75 14.35 7.85
C GLY A 187 -12.24 14.30 7.71
N SER A 188 -11.60 13.43 8.48
CA SER A 188 -10.16 13.23 8.42
C SER A 188 -9.80 12.30 7.26
N LYS A 189 -8.97 12.80 6.35
CA LYS A 189 -8.35 12.00 5.29
C LYS A 189 -7.48 10.88 5.87
N THR A 190 -6.74 11.18 6.93
CA THR A 190 -5.88 10.22 7.63
C THR A 190 -6.69 9.05 8.20
N VAL A 191 -7.85 9.33 8.80
CA VAL A 191 -8.75 8.30 9.31
C VAL A 191 -9.35 7.45 8.17
N SER A 192 -9.60 8.05 7.01
CA SER A 192 -10.09 7.34 5.82
C SER A 192 -9.05 6.36 5.27
N GLU A 193 -7.80 6.80 5.15
CA GLU A 193 -6.67 5.97 4.76
C GLU A 193 -6.42 4.84 5.75
N LEU A 194 -6.55 5.11 7.05
CA LEU A 194 -6.46 4.10 8.09
C LEU A 194 -7.60 3.09 8.01
N ALA A 195 -8.85 3.54 7.86
CA ALA A 195 -10.00 2.64 7.76
C ALA A 195 -9.89 1.73 6.51
N LEU A 196 -9.35 2.23 5.39
CA LEU A 196 -9.08 1.41 4.21
C LEU A 196 -7.99 0.36 4.46
N SER A 197 -6.96 0.69 5.24
CA SER A 197 -5.86 -0.23 5.58
C SER A 197 -6.27 -1.26 6.63
N VAL A 198 -6.90 -0.81 7.71
CA VAL A 198 -7.33 -1.61 8.87
C VAL A 198 -8.50 -2.52 8.52
N ARG A 199 -9.37 -2.10 7.58
CA ARG A 199 -10.54 -2.85 7.12
C ARG A 199 -11.38 -3.38 8.29
N PRO A 200 -11.84 -2.53 9.22
CA PRO A 200 -12.54 -3.01 10.42
C PRO A 200 -13.95 -3.48 10.10
N ARG A 201 -14.48 -4.49 10.78
CA ARG A 201 -15.89 -4.89 10.63
C ARG A 201 -16.85 -3.80 11.09
N TYR A 202 -16.47 -3.06 12.14
CA TYR A 202 -17.19 -1.89 12.64
C TYR A 202 -16.23 -0.72 12.85
N HIS A 203 -16.59 0.46 12.36
CA HIS A 203 -15.85 1.70 12.62
C HIS A 203 -16.77 2.67 13.36
N VAL A 204 -16.34 3.12 14.55
CA VAL A 204 -17.11 3.99 15.43
C VAL A 204 -16.38 5.33 15.58
N ALA A 205 -17.11 6.44 15.42
CA ALA A 205 -16.53 7.78 15.51
C ALA A 205 -17.47 8.80 16.17
N GLY A 206 -16.90 9.88 16.73
CA GLY A 206 -17.62 10.80 17.64
C GLY A 206 -17.54 12.29 17.31
N SER A 207 -16.79 12.74 16.30
CA SER A 207 -16.54 14.18 16.10
C SER A 207 -17.72 15.01 15.59
N LYS A 208 -18.81 14.39 15.13
CA LYS A 208 -20.00 15.09 14.63
C LYS A 208 -21.15 14.99 15.64
N PRO A 209 -21.99 16.03 15.78
CA PRO A 209 -23.05 16.07 16.80
C PRO A 209 -24.29 15.22 16.45
N VAL A 210 -24.17 14.23 15.57
CA VAL A 210 -25.32 13.48 15.03
C VAL A 210 -25.13 11.96 15.13
N PHE A 211 -26.24 11.24 15.22
CA PHE A 211 -26.22 9.79 15.02
C PHE A 211 -26.26 9.46 13.53
N PHE A 212 -25.34 8.63 13.07
CA PHE A 212 -25.34 8.14 11.69
C PHE A 212 -24.92 6.67 11.65
N ALA A 213 -25.88 5.79 11.34
CA ALA A 213 -25.59 4.40 11.00
C ALA A 213 -25.56 4.28 9.47
N ARG A 214 -24.36 4.23 8.90
CA ARG A 214 -24.19 4.13 7.45
C ARG A 214 -24.61 2.74 6.96
N LEU A 215 -25.14 2.67 5.74
CA LEU A 215 -25.20 1.41 5.00
C LEU A 215 -23.81 0.74 4.97
N PRO A 216 -23.74 -0.60 5.04
CA PRO A 216 -22.46 -1.30 5.03
C PRO A 216 -21.71 -1.06 3.72
N TYR A 217 -20.38 -1.13 3.75
CA TYR A 217 -19.56 -1.09 2.53
C TYR A 217 -18.60 -2.27 2.45
N MET A 218 -18.28 -2.71 1.24
CA MET A 218 -17.34 -3.79 1.01
C MET A 218 -15.90 -3.28 1.06
N ASN A 219 -15.03 -3.96 1.81
CA ASN A 219 -13.59 -3.79 1.68
C ASN A 219 -13.05 -4.61 0.51
N ARG A 220 -12.04 -4.08 -0.16
CA ARG A 220 -11.30 -4.80 -1.21
C ARG A 220 -10.58 -6.02 -0.64
N ASP A 221 -10.57 -7.12 -1.39
CA ASP A 221 -9.79 -8.30 -1.05
C ASP A 221 -8.28 -8.02 -1.24
N LEU A 222 -7.55 -7.98 -0.12
CA LEU A 222 -6.09 -7.84 -0.10
C LEU A 222 -5.37 -9.19 0.09
N GLY A 223 -6.03 -10.32 -0.19
CA GLY A 223 -5.47 -11.67 -0.05
C GLY A 223 -5.89 -12.41 1.23
N VAL A 224 -6.79 -11.81 2.02
CA VAL A 224 -7.37 -12.38 3.26
C VAL A 224 -8.90 -12.57 3.16
N GLY A 225 -9.49 -12.32 1.98
CA GLY A 225 -10.93 -12.36 1.73
C GLY A 225 -11.57 -10.98 1.88
N ALA A 226 -12.58 -10.68 1.06
CA ALA A 226 -13.35 -9.43 1.15
C ALA A 226 -14.45 -9.55 2.23
N HIS A 227 -14.65 -8.49 3.03
CA HIS A 227 -15.68 -8.45 4.07
C HIS A 227 -16.30 -7.06 4.17
N ALA A 228 -17.50 -6.99 4.74
CA ALA A 228 -18.23 -5.74 4.89
C ALA A 228 -17.91 -5.00 6.19
N SER A 229 -17.69 -3.70 6.10
CA SER A 229 -17.56 -2.76 7.20
C SER A 229 -18.86 -2.00 7.45
N ARG A 230 -19.13 -1.67 8.72
CA ARG A 230 -20.26 -0.83 9.15
C ARG A 230 -19.74 0.38 9.90
N PHE A 231 -20.13 1.57 9.47
CA PHE A 231 -19.78 2.81 10.16
C PHE A 231 -20.91 3.28 11.08
N VAL A 232 -20.56 3.66 12.31
CA VAL A 232 -21.49 4.21 13.31
C VAL A 232 -20.92 5.50 13.88
N GLY A 233 -21.50 6.63 13.49
CA GLY A 233 -21.31 7.93 14.11
C GLY A 233 -22.26 8.11 15.29
N LEU A 234 -21.74 8.53 16.45
CA LEU A 234 -22.54 8.73 17.67
C LEU A 234 -22.45 10.18 18.15
N ALA A 235 -23.60 10.73 18.53
CA ALA A 235 -23.69 12.07 19.12
C ALA A 235 -23.18 12.08 20.57
N ALA A 236 -22.86 13.27 21.07
CA ALA A 236 -22.41 13.47 22.44
C ALA A 236 -23.44 13.02 23.49
N VAL A 237 -22.96 12.53 24.63
CA VAL A 237 -23.79 12.18 25.79
C VAL A 237 -24.54 13.42 26.29
N GLY A 238 -25.85 13.28 26.45
CA GLY A 238 -26.71 14.38 26.90
C GLY A 238 -26.72 15.58 25.95
N ASN A 239 -26.67 15.32 24.63
CA ASN A 239 -26.87 16.35 23.61
C ASN A 239 -28.31 16.91 23.67
N ALA A 240 -28.48 18.18 23.27
CA ALA A 240 -29.76 18.89 23.32
C ALA A 240 -30.77 18.31 22.32
N ASP A 241 -30.30 17.85 21.17
CA ASP A 241 -31.12 17.37 20.05
C ASP A 241 -31.65 15.94 20.25
N LYS A 242 -31.39 15.33 21.42
CA LYS A 242 -31.78 13.96 21.77
C LYS A 242 -31.34 12.91 20.73
N GLN A 243 -30.28 13.20 19.98
CA GLN A 243 -29.61 12.27 19.07
C GLN A 243 -29.07 11.07 19.84
N LYS A 244 -29.01 9.91 19.18
CA LYS A 244 -28.54 8.68 19.81
C LYS A 244 -27.05 8.79 20.15
N SER A 245 -26.75 8.83 21.45
CA SER A 245 -25.39 8.80 21.98
C SER A 245 -24.90 7.40 22.36
N LEU A 246 -25.80 6.41 22.39
CA LEU A 246 -25.49 5.01 22.68
C LEU A 246 -26.06 4.09 21.59
N HIS A 247 -25.29 3.07 21.24
CA HIS A 247 -25.69 2.05 20.27
C HIS A 247 -25.26 0.66 20.74
N ALA A 248 -26.16 -0.31 20.68
CA ALA A 248 -25.91 -1.68 21.14
C ALA A 248 -25.68 -2.60 19.94
N LEU A 249 -24.68 -3.47 20.04
CA LEU A 249 -24.31 -4.46 19.04
C LEU A 249 -24.12 -5.84 19.68
N ALA A 250 -24.38 -6.90 18.92
CA ALA A 250 -23.99 -8.25 19.26
C ALA A 250 -22.97 -8.75 18.23
N LEU A 251 -21.72 -8.93 18.66
CA LEU A 251 -20.59 -9.24 17.78
C LEU A 251 -20.03 -10.62 18.09
N VAL A 252 -20.03 -11.51 17.11
CA VAL A 252 -19.16 -12.69 17.16
C VAL A 252 -17.76 -12.23 16.78
N PRO A 253 -16.71 -12.48 17.60
CA PRO A 253 -15.34 -12.10 17.26
C PRO A 253 -14.92 -12.63 15.90
N ALA A 254 -14.18 -11.85 15.11
CA ALA A 254 -13.78 -12.25 13.76
C ALA A 254 -12.97 -13.55 13.75
N ALA A 255 -12.09 -13.72 14.75
CA ALA A 255 -11.31 -14.95 14.94
C ALA A 255 -12.18 -16.20 15.18
N ASP A 256 -13.42 -16.02 15.63
CA ASP A 256 -14.38 -17.10 15.91
C ASP A 256 -15.37 -17.32 14.74
N MET A 257 -15.31 -16.51 13.69
CA MET A 257 -16.23 -16.60 12.55
C MET A 257 -15.71 -17.57 11.49
N VAL A 258 -16.64 -18.32 10.88
CA VAL A 258 -16.34 -19.05 9.64
C VAL A 258 -16.20 -18.08 8.48
N LEU A 259 -15.29 -18.35 7.54
CA LEU A 259 -15.00 -17.47 6.41
C LEU A 259 -16.25 -17.06 5.64
N ALA A 260 -17.18 -17.99 5.36
CA ALA A 260 -18.42 -17.70 4.65
C ALA A 260 -19.31 -16.66 5.35
N ALA A 261 -19.32 -16.63 6.68
CA ALA A 261 -20.06 -15.63 7.45
C ALA A 261 -19.34 -14.28 7.49
N LEU A 262 -18.00 -14.30 7.47
CA LEU A 262 -17.19 -13.08 7.44
C LEU A 262 -17.27 -12.37 6.08
N THR A 263 -17.30 -13.14 4.99
CA THR A 263 -17.35 -12.62 3.61
C THR A 263 -18.77 -12.39 3.09
N GLN A 264 -19.80 -12.61 3.92
CA GLN A 264 -21.19 -12.42 3.50
C GLN A 264 -21.44 -10.94 3.17
N LYS A 265 -21.88 -10.67 1.92
CA LYS A 265 -22.29 -9.34 1.48
C LYS A 265 -23.67 -9.00 2.07
N PRO A 266 -23.77 -8.00 2.97
CA PRO A 266 -25.06 -7.60 3.52
C PRO A 266 -25.94 -6.92 2.46
N GLU A 267 -27.25 -6.89 2.71
CA GLU A 267 -28.19 -6.16 1.85
C GLU A 267 -27.90 -4.65 1.88
N GLY A 268 -28.08 -3.97 0.74
CA GLY A 268 -27.81 -2.52 0.61
C GLY A 268 -26.33 -2.14 0.71
N CYS A 269 -25.42 -3.12 0.59
CA CYS A 269 -23.99 -2.87 0.75
C CYS A 269 -23.41 -2.09 -0.45
N THR A 270 -22.76 -0.97 -0.15
CA THR A 270 -22.17 -0.04 -1.13
C THR A 270 -20.68 -0.35 -1.36
N ALA A 271 -20.06 0.30 -2.35
CA ALA A 271 -18.60 0.32 -2.48
C ALA A 271 -17.95 1.06 -1.29
N SER A 272 -16.68 0.78 -1.03
CA SER A 272 -15.96 1.47 0.05
C SER A 272 -15.91 2.98 -0.20
N PRO A 273 -16.34 3.81 0.76
CA PRO A 273 -16.33 5.27 0.61
C PRO A 273 -14.91 5.85 0.51
N TYR A 274 -13.89 5.10 0.95
CA TYR A 274 -12.52 5.59 1.05
C TYR A 274 -11.66 5.25 -0.17
N GLU A 275 -12.18 4.51 -1.14
CA GLU A 275 -11.45 4.19 -2.38
C GLU A 275 -11.08 5.47 -3.16
N ASN A 276 -11.88 6.52 -3.00
CA ASN A 276 -11.63 7.86 -3.54
C ASN A 276 -10.74 8.73 -2.63
N ALA A 277 -10.57 8.40 -1.34
CA ALA A 277 -9.79 9.19 -0.39
C ALA A 277 -8.27 8.94 -0.54
N VAL A 278 -7.87 7.75 -0.99
CA VAL A 278 -6.46 7.32 -1.10
C VAL A 278 -5.81 7.69 -2.45
N GLY A 279 -6.53 8.45 -3.28
CA GLY A 279 -5.95 9.11 -4.43
C GLY A 279 -6.77 10.33 -4.75
N GLY A 280 -6.11 11.46 -5.04
CA GLY A 280 -6.71 12.52 -5.83
C GLY A 280 -7.07 11.98 -7.22
N LYS A 281 -8.10 11.15 -7.29
CA LYS A 281 -8.83 10.79 -8.49
C LYS A 281 -10.18 11.45 -8.31
N ARG A 282 -10.37 12.53 -9.09
CA ARG A 282 -11.70 12.95 -9.49
C ARG A 282 -12.52 11.70 -9.84
N GLN A 283 -13.76 11.70 -9.39
CA GLN A 283 -14.79 10.74 -9.75
C GLN A 283 -14.60 10.27 -11.20
N HIS A 284 -14.32 8.98 -11.38
CA HIS A 284 -15.00 8.30 -12.47
C HIS A 284 -16.47 8.32 -12.06
N ALA A 285 -17.23 9.20 -12.68
CA ALA A 285 -18.66 8.99 -12.79
C ALA A 285 -18.86 7.58 -13.35
N GLU A 286 -19.71 6.82 -12.67
CA GLU A 286 -20.51 5.71 -13.18
C GLU A 286 -19.95 5.03 -14.45
N ASP A 287 -19.42 3.81 -14.26
CA ASP A 287 -19.43 2.78 -15.31
C ASP A 287 -20.89 2.37 -15.60
N GLU A 288 -21.71 3.33 -16.01
CA GLU A 288 -22.87 3.05 -16.85
C GLU A 288 -22.34 3.06 -18.29
N ASN A 289 -22.12 1.83 -18.79
CA ASN A 289 -21.87 1.46 -20.18
C ASN A 289 -20.40 1.24 -20.62
N LEU A 290 -19.73 0.26 -20.01
CA LEU A 290 -18.65 -0.49 -20.69
C LEU A 290 -19.07 -1.95 -20.86
N GLY A 291 -19.79 -2.22 -21.95
CA GLY A 291 -20.18 -3.57 -22.36
C GLY A 291 -18.99 -4.51 -22.53
N GLU A 292 -19.27 -5.81 -22.37
CA GLU A 292 -18.59 -7.03 -22.89
C GLU A 292 -17.05 -7.16 -22.94
N GLN A 293 -16.23 -6.24 -22.44
CA GLN A 293 -14.76 -6.29 -22.59
C GLN A 293 -13.98 -6.61 -21.30
N SER A 294 -14.63 -7.04 -20.21
CA SER A 294 -13.95 -7.38 -18.94
C SER A 294 -13.33 -8.79 -18.89
N TRP A 295 -13.54 -9.64 -19.89
CA TRP A 295 -13.19 -11.07 -19.82
C TRP A 295 -11.70 -11.37 -20.10
N ARG A 296 -10.98 -10.50 -20.82
CA ARG A 296 -9.57 -10.76 -21.22
C ARG A 296 -8.54 -10.54 -20.10
N TRP A 297 -8.93 -9.92 -18.99
CA TRP A 297 -8.07 -9.64 -17.82
C TRP A 297 -8.24 -10.64 -16.66
N GLN A 298 -9.22 -11.56 -16.74
CA GLN A 298 -9.54 -12.47 -15.63
C GLN A 298 -8.95 -13.88 -15.78
N ASP A 299 -8.62 -14.32 -17.00
CA ASP A 299 -8.30 -15.74 -17.25
C ASP A 299 -6.87 -16.21 -16.92
N ASN A 300 -5.99 -15.34 -16.41
CA ASN A 300 -4.64 -15.77 -15.99
C ASN A 300 -4.34 -15.62 -14.49
N LYS A 301 -5.37 -15.55 -13.64
CA LYS A 301 -5.22 -15.89 -12.21
C LYS A 301 -5.26 -17.41 -12.03
N ARG A 302 -4.23 -18.11 -12.50
CA ARG A 302 -3.92 -19.45 -11.95
C ARG A 302 -3.51 -19.27 -10.48
N GLN A 303 -4.07 -20.13 -9.63
CA GLN A 303 -3.86 -20.18 -8.19
C GLN A 303 -2.36 -20.20 -7.86
N LYS A 304 -1.91 -19.28 -7.01
CA LYS A 304 -0.58 -19.38 -6.38
C LYS A 304 -0.56 -20.60 -5.46
N PRO A 305 0.41 -21.52 -5.56
CA PRO A 305 0.51 -22.63 -4.63
C PRO A 305 0.98 -22.14 -3.26
N ASN A 306 0.26 -22.55 -2.21
CA ASN A 306 0.65 -22.35 -0.81
C ASN A 306 1.88 -23.19 -0.47
N HIS A 307 2.97 -22.58 0.00
CA HIS A 307 4.08 -23.30 0.63
C HIS A 307 3.75 -23.60 2.10
N ALA A 308 3.97 -24.84 2.55
CA ALA A 308 3.83 -25.23 3.96
C ALA A 308 5.05 -24.78 4.80
N ALA A 309 4.84 -24.64 6.11
CA ALA A 309 5.87 -24.21 7.05
C ALA A 309 7.07 -25.20 7.11
N PRO A 310 8.32 -24.71 7.26
CA PRO A 310 9.49 -25.57 7.42
C PRO A 310 9.42 -26.44 8.68
N SER A 311 10.16 -27.56 8.71
CA SER A 311 10.16 -28.50 9.85
C SER A 311 10.52 -27.81 11.17
N LEU A 312 9.80 -28.14 12.26
CA LEU A 312 10.15 -27.75 13.62
C LEU A 312 11.54 -28.33 13.92
N GLY A 313 12.53 -27.46 14.17
CA GLY A 313 13.92 -27.85 14.45
C GLY A 313 14.06 -28.69 15.71
N ARG A 314 15.29 -28.91 16.16
CA ARG A 314 15.59 -29.72 17.35
C ARG A 314 14.81 -29.23 18.58
N PRO A 315 14.13 -30.12 19.32
CA PRO A 315 13.37 -29.74 20.50
C PRO A 315 14.28 -29.07 21.55
N GLY A 316 13.92 -27.86 22.00
CA GLY A 316 14.63 -27.14 23.06
C GLY A 316 15.67 -26.11 22.60
N VAL A 317 15.84 -25.88 21.29
CA VAL A 317 16.71 -24.80 20.77
C VAL A 317 15.94 -23.50 20.60
N VAL A 318 16.42 -22.43 21.24
CA VAL A 318 15.87 -21.07 21.06
C VAL A 318 16.33 -20.52 19.71
N LYS A 319 15.38 -20.11 18.88
CA LYS A 319 15.63 -19.53 17.57
C LYS A 319 16.39 -18.20 17.70
N ASP A 320 17.59 -18.13 17.12
CA ASP A 320 18.39 -16.91 17.04
C ASP A 320 18.66 -16.57 15.56
N ASP A 321 17.91 -15.60 15.04
CA ASP A 321 18.03 -15.15 13.64
C ASP A 321 19.40 -14.54 13.33
N LYS A 322 20.15 -14.03 14.32
CA LYS A 322 21.50 -13.47 14.12
C LYS A 322 22.57 -14.54 13.94
N CYS A 323 22.30 -15.75 14.42
CA CYS A 323 23.20 -16.90 14.29
C CYS A 323 22.70 -17.92 13.26
N THR A 324 21.71 -17.55 12.43
CA THR A 324 21.08 -18.47 11.47
C THR A 324 21.34 -18.05 10.02
N ILE A 325 21.66 -19.00 9.15
CA ILE A 325 21.72 -18.84 7.69
C ILE A 325 20.48 -19.43 7.02
N TYR A 326 20.11 -18.88 5.88
CA TYR A 326 19.16 -19.43 4.92
C TYR A 326 19.92 -20.05 3.76
N VAL A 327 19.63 -21.32 3.44
CA VAL A 327 20.28 -22.05 2.35
C VAL A 327 19.22 -22.45 1.33
N LYS A 328 19.45 -22.12 0.06
CA LYS A 328 18.60 -22.45 -1.09
C LYS A 328 19.35 -23.38 -2.04
N ASN A 329 18.57 -24.13 -2.83
CA ASN A 329 19.05 -25.16 -3.77
C ASN A 329 19.67 -26.41 -3.11
N LEU A 330 19.26 -26.71 -1.87
CA LEU A 330 19.65 -27.92 -1.15
C LEU A 330 19.25 -29.18 -1.95
N PRO A 331 20.14 -30.18 -2.08
CA PRO A 331 19.79 -31.46 -2.67
C PRO A 331 18.63 -32.13 -1.93
N PHE A 332 17.63 -32.61 -2.66
CA PHE A 332 16.49 -33.32 -2.08
C PHE A 332 16.86 -34.61 -1.34
N ARG A 333 18.07 -35.13 -1.56
CA ARG A 333 18.62 -36.30 -0.88
C ARG A 333 19.49 -35.95 0.33
N ALA A 334 19.79 -34.68 0.57
CA ALA A 334 20.67 -34.26 1.68
C ALA A 334 19.97 -34.48 3.02
N GLU A 335 20.60 -35.27 3.89
CA GLU A 335 20.15 -35.50 5.26
C GLU A 335 20.75 -34.47 6.22
N GLU A 336 20.23 -34.43 7.45
CA GLU A 336 20.71 -33.49 8.47
C GLU A 336 22.22 -33.66 8.74
N GLY A 337 22.70 -34.90 8.79
CA GLY A 337 24.13 -35.20 8.98
C GLY A 337 25.03 -34.69 7.84
N ASP A 338 24.53 -34.68 6.60
CA ASP A 338 25.28 -34.15 5.45
C ASP A 338 25.44 -32.63 5.54
N LEU A 339 24.38 -31.94 5.96
CA LEU A 339 24.39 -30.49 6.16
C LEU A 339 25.28 -30.11 7.35
N GLU A 340 25.22 -30.86 8.45
CA GLU A 340 26.12 -30.66 9.59
C GLU A 340 27.59 -30.86 9.20
N ALA A 341 27.90 -31.92 8.43
CA ALA A 341 29.26 -32.17 7.97
C ALA A 341 29.78 -31.08 7.03
N PHE A 342 28.95 -30.62 6.08
CA PHE A 342 29.32 -29.56 5.14
C PHE A 342 29.54 -28.21 5.85
N PHE A 343 28.69 -27.87 6.81
CA PHE A 343 28.75 -26.59 7.53
C PHE A 343 29.64 -26.60 8.78
N ALA A 344 30.15 -27.77 9.20
CA ALA A 344 31.10 -27.89 10.31
C ALA A 344 32.39 -27.08 10.07
N GLN A 345 32.77 -26.86 8.81
CA GLN A 345 33.91 -26.02 8.45
C GLN A 345 33.70 -24.52 8.76
N CYS A 346 32.45 -24.08 8.89
CA CYS A 346 32.10 -22.70 9.24
C CYS A 346 31.95 -22.52 10.75
N GLY A 347 31.47 -23.53 11.47
CA GLY A 347 31.32 -23.51 12.92
C GLY A 347 30.43 -24.63 13.43
N LYS A 348 30.24 -24.70 14.76
CA LYS A 348 29.37 -25.70 15.38
C LYS A 348 27.90 -25.43 15.04
N VAL A 349 27.27 -26.35 14.30
CA VAL A 349 25.84 -26.34 14.00
C VAL A 349 25.04 -26.74 15.24
N VAL A 350 24.00 -25.96 15.56
CA VAL A 350 23.12 -26.12 16.74
C VAL A 350 21.75 -26.63 16.33
N ASP A 351 21.23 -26.19 15.18
CA ASP A 351 19.95 -26.62 14.65
C ASP A 351 19.92 -26.60 13.12
N VAL A 352 19.17 -27.53 12.52
CA VAL A 352 18.98 -27.65 11.07
C VAL A 352 17.48 -27.82 10.79
N ARG A 353 16.91 -26.88 10.04
CA ARG A 353 15.48 -26.87 9.68
C ARG A 353 15.32 -26.91 8.18
N ARG A 354 14.81 -28.01 7.64
CA ARG A 354 14.61 -28.16 6.19
C ARG A 354 13.20 -27.71 5.79
N GLY A 355 13.10 -26.97 4.70
CA GLY A 355 11.84 -26.52 4.11
C GLY A 355 11.10 -27.69 3.47
N LEU A 356 9.82 -27.84 3.80
CA LEU A 356 8.92 -28.82 3.21
C LEU A 356 7.95 -28.14 2.23
N ASN A 357 7.51 -28.86 1.21
CA ASN A 357 6.44 -28.44 0.33
C ASN A 357 5.06 -28.81 0.93
N ALA A 358 3.96 -28.44 0.26
CA ALA A 358 2.60 -28.70 0.74
C ALA A 358 2.30 -30.19 0.92
N GLU A 359 3.00 -31.08 0.19
CA GLU A 359 2.87 -32.53 0.25
C GLU A 359 3.83 -33.19 1.28
N GLY A 360 4.55 -32.40 2.08
CA GLY A 360 5.48 -32.89 3.11
C GLY A 360 6.82 -33.40 2.57
N LYS A 361 7.16 -33.14 1.31
CA LYS A 361 8.45 -33.45 0.69
C LYS A 361 9.42 -32.27 0.80
N LEU A 362 10.72 -32.55 0.81
CA LEU A 362 11.76 -31.51 0.88
C LEU A 362 11.64 -30.54 -0.30
N ASN A 363 11.68 -29.23 -0.04
CA ASN A 363 11.49 -28.15 -1.02
C ASN A 363 12.81 -27.45 -1.39
N GLY A 364 13.95 -28.12 -1.19
CA GLY A 364 15.27 -27.64 -1.63
C GLY A 364 15.76 -26.34 -0.97
N PHE A 365 15.22 -25.98 0.20
CA PHE A 365 15.74 -24.88 1.02
C PHE A 365 15.73 -25.26 2.50
N GLY A 366 16.47 -24.55 3.34
CA GLY A 366 16.53 -24.80 4.78
C GLY A 366 17.18 -23.66 5.55
N PHE A 367 17.11 -23.73 6.87
CA PHE A 367 17.75 -22.82 7.81
C PHE A 367 18.74 -23.59 8.68
N ILE A 368 19.92 -23.04 8.91
CA ILE A 368 20.96 -23.66 9.73
C ILE A 368 21.40 -22.65 10.78
N GLN A 369 21.25 -23.01 12.05
CA GLN A 369 21.64 -22.17 13.18
C GLN A 369 22.99 -22.63 13.72
N PHE A 370 23.92 -21.70 13.86
CA PHE A 370 25.24 -21.92 14.44
C PHE A 370 25.29 -21.47 15.90
N ALA A 371 26.32 -21.92 16.63
CA ALA A 371 26.59 -21.48 18.00
C ALA A 371 27.12 -20.05 18.09
N THR A 372 27.66 -19.50 17.00
CA THR A 372 28.29 -18.17 16.98
C THR A 372 27.94 -17.39 15.72
N ALA A 373 27.79 -16.07 15.84
CA ALA A 373 27.51 -15.18 14.71
C ALA A 373 28.64 -15.16 13.66
N SER A 374 29.90 -15.32 14.07
CA SER A 374 31.03 -15.37 13.12
C SER A 374 31.01 -16.59 12.19
N ALA A 375 30.27 -17.65 12.55
CA ALA A 375 30.06 -18.80 11.67
C ALA A 375 29.09 -18.49 10.52
N VAL A 376 28.15 -17.56 10.70
CA VAL A 376 27.22 -17.10 9.65
C VAL A 376 28.00 -16.43 8.52
N GLU A 377 28.92 -15.51 8.85
CA GLU A 377 29.73 -14.80 7.85
C GLU A 377 30.60 -15.76 7.03
N ARG A 378 31.25 -16.74 7.69
CA ARG A 378 32.02 -17.80 7.01
C ARG A 378 31.15 -18.70 6.15
N ALA A 379 29.92 -18.98 6.56
CA ALA A 379 29.00 -19.80 5.78
C ALA A 379 28.45 -19.06 4.55
N CYS A 380 28.21 -17.75 4.64
CA CYS A 380 27.84 -16.94 3.47
C CYS A 380 28.93 -16.93 2.38
N GLN A 381 30.21 -17.05 2.76
CA GLN A 381 31.33 -17.16 1.80
C GLN A 381 31.34 -18.49 1.03
N LEU A 382 30.57 -19.50 1.45
CA LEU A 382 30.43 -20.77 0.74
C LEU A 382 29.28 -20.75 -0.29
N SER A 383 28.60 -19.62 -0.47
CA SER A 383 27.56 -19.49 -1.49
C SER A 383 28.18 -19.71 -2.88
N GLY A 384 27.61 -20.63 -3.67
CA GLY A 384 28.13 -21.11 -4.95
C GLY A 384 28.95 -22.41 -4.87
N GLN A 385 29.24 -22.94 -3.68
CA GLN A 385 29.89 -24.25 -3.52
C GLN A 385 28.92 -25.40 -3.80
N GLU A 386 29.44 -26.50 -4.34
CA GLU A 386 28.63 -27.68 -4.67
C GLU A 386 28.49 -28.63 -3.48
N LEU A 387 27.24 -29.05 -3.22
CA LEU A 387 26.91 -30.18 -2.36
C LEU A 387 26.13 -31.20 -3.19
N MET A 388 26.67 -32.42 -3.31
CA MET A 388 26.06 -33.51 -4.08
C MET A 388 25.69 -33.13 -5.54
N GLY A 389 26.56 -32.35 -6.20
CA GLY A 389 26.36 -31.90 -7.59
C GLY A 389 25.31 -30.79 -7.77
N ARG A 390 25.01 -30.03 -6.71
CA ARG A 390 24.19 -28.81 -6.77
C ARG A 390 24.87 -27.67 -6.04
N GLU A 391 24.93 -26.51 -6.68
CA GLU A 391 25.41 -25.28 -6.05
C GLU A 391 24.46 -24.81 -4.94
N LEU A 392 24.99 -24.50 -3.76
CA LEU A 392 24.20 -23.95 -2.66
C LEU A 392 24.19 -22.43 -2.71
N TYR A 393 23.03 -21.80 -2.49
CA TYR A 393 22.95 -20.35 -2.31
C TYR A 393 22.68 -20.04 -0.84
N ILE A 394 23.59 -19.32 -0.19
CA ILE A 394 23.57 -19.09 1.26
C ILE A 394 23.44 -17.60 1.55
N ASP A 395 22.48 -17.24 2.39
CA ASP A 395 22.18 -15.86 2.82
C ASP A 395 21.94 -15.81 4.34
N THR A 396 21.97 -14.63 4.95
CA THR A 396 21.66 -14.44 6.37
C THR A 396 20.15 -14.59 6.63
N ALA A 397 19.75 -15.19 7.75
CA ALA A 397 18.33 -15.33 8.08
C ALA A 397 17.62 -14.00 8.38
N THR A 398 18.40 -12.93 8.65
CA THR A 398 17.91 -11.55 8.85
C THR A 398 17.70 -10.77 7.54
N ALA A 399 18.10 -11.31 6.39
CA ALA A 399 17.82 -10.68 5.10
C ALA A 399 16.31 -10.69 4.84
N THR A 400 15.67 -9.55 5.09
CA THR A 400 14.27 -9.32 4.73
C THR A 400 14.13 -9.31 3.20
N ALA A 401 12.94 -9.62 2.69
CA ALA A 401 12.66 -9.63 1.25
C ALA A 401 12.96 -8.28 0.55
N SER A 402 13.16 -7.20 1.30
CA SER A 402 13.56 -5.87 0.82
C SER A 402 15.05 -5.72 0.49
N ASP A 403 15.94 -6.62 0.94
CA ASP A 403 17.38 -6.59 0.59
C ASP A 403 17.73 -7.53 -0.58
N ARG A 404 16.75 -8.29 -1.11
CA ARG A 404 16.96 -9.14 -2.28
C ARG A 404 16.97 -8.27 -3.53
N GLN A 405 18.14 -8.05 -4.13
CA GLN A 405 18.20 -7.52 -5.49
C GLN A 405 17.42 -8.44 -6.44
N PRO A 406 16.53 -7.91 -7.29
CA PRO A 406 15.89 -8.70 -8.33
C PRO A 406 16.97 -9.27 -9.25
N VAL A 407 16.87 -10.56 -9.58
CA VAL A 407 17.80 -11.20 -10.51
C VAL A 407 17.55 -10.62 -11.90
N ILE A 408 18.47 -9.76 -12.34
CA ILE A 408 18.43 -9.11 -13.66
C ILE A 408 18.48 -10.19 -14.76
N GLY A 409 17.66 -10.03 -15.80
CA GLY A 409 17.64 -10.92 -16.96
C GLY A 409 16.87 -12.24 -16.76
N LYS A 410 16.13 -12.43 -15.66
CA LYS A 410 15.24 -13.59 -15.51
C LYS A 410 13.77 -13.20 -15.55
N PRO A 411 12.90 -14.00 -16.21
CA PRO A 411 11.46 -13.73 -16.23
C PRO A 411 10.92 -13.67 -14.81
N VAL A 412 10.26 -12.56 -14.48
CA VAL A 412 9.58 -12.39 -13.19
C VAL A 412 8.15 -12.91 -13.34
N GLU A 413 7.76 -13.83 -12.45
CA GLU A 413 6.41 -14.41 -12.46
C GLU A 413 5.35 -13.31 -12.31
N GLY A 414 4.44 -13.23 -13.28
CA GLY A 414 3.39 -12.20 -13.34
C GLY A 414 3.80 -10.88 -14.00
N CYS A 415 5.03 -10.77 -14.52
CA CYS A 415 5.41 -9.63 -15.35
C CYS A 415 4.73 -9.70 -16.73
N TRP A 416 4.06 -8.61 -17.12
CA TRP A 416 3.31 -8.50 -18.38
C TRP A 416 4.22 -8.24 -19.60
N PHE A 417 5.36 -7.59 -19.38
CA PHE A 417 6.29 -7.16 -20.43
C PHE A 417 7.36 -8.20 -20.77
N CYS A 418 7.56 -9.23 -19.94
CA CYS A 418 8.47 -10.32 -20.25
C CYS A 418 7.87 -11.18 -21.38
N LEU A 419 8.31 -11.01 -22.63
CA LEU A 419 7.89 -11.89 -23.74
C LEU A 419 8.35 -13.35 -23.54
N SER A 420 9.36 -13.55 -22.69
CA SER A 420 9.78 -14.86 -22.20
C SER A 420 8.72 -15.54 -21.31
N ASN A 421 7.68 -14.83 -20.87
CA ASN A 421 6.54 -15.39 -20.16
C ASN A 421 5.54 -15.99 -21.18
N PRO A 422 5.17 -17.28 -21.06
CA PRO A 422 4.23 -17.93 -21.98
C PRO A 422 2.82 -17.30 -22.02
N ASN A 423 2.52 -16.41 -21.08
CA ASN A 423 1.24 -15.69 -20.96
C ASN A 423 1.30 -14.22 -21.41
N ALA A 424 2.41 -13.77 -22.03
CA ALA A 424 2.54 -12.39 -22.49
C ALA A 424 1.54 -12.07 -23.62
N ASP A 425 0.90 -10.91 -23.54
CA ASP A 425 -0.03 -10.45 -24.58
C ASP A 425 0.76 -9.90 -25.77
N THR A 426 0.83 -10.68 -26.85
CA THR A 426 1.59 -10.32 -28.06
C THR A 426 0.76 -9.55 -29.09
N SER A 427 -0.51 -9.25 -28.79
CA SER A 427 -1.43 -8.66 -29.79
C SER A 427 -1.03 -7.26 -30.27
N LEU A 428 -0.35 -6.49 -29.41
CA LEU A 428 0.13 -5.14 -29.71
C LEU A 428 1.58 -5.09 -30.21
N VAL A 429 2.25 -6.24 -30.31
CA VAL A 429 3.66 -6.31 -30.72
C VAL A 429 3.77 -6.01 -32.21
N ALA A 430 4.58 -5.01 -32.54
CA ALA A 430 4.83 -4.53 -33.90
C ALA A 430 6.09 -5.16 -34.53
N SER A 431 7.17 -5.33 -33.76
CA SER A 431 8.41 -5.98 -34.19
C SER A 431 9.08 -6.66 -32.99
N ILE A 432 9.79 -7.78 -33.23
CA ILE A 432 10.49 -8.56 -32.20
C ILE A 432 11.93 -8.74 -32.65
N GLY A 433 12.87 -8.21 -31.86
CA GLY A 433 14.31 -8.40 -32.04
C GLY A 433 14.85 -9.63 -31.31
N GLU A 434 16.18 -9.73 -31.23
CA GLU A 434 16.85 -10.81 -30.50
C GLU A 434 16.77 -10.60 -28.98
N GLU A 435 16.79 -9.34 -28.54
CA GLU A 435 16.96 -8.95 -27.15
C GLU A 435 15.84 -8.01 -26.67
N CYS A 436 15.28 -7.22 -27.58
CA CYS A 436 14.25 -6.25 -27.28
C CYS A 436 13.15 -6.27 -28.38
N TYR A 437 11.93 -5.85 -28.03
CA TYR A 437 10.79 -5.82 -28.94
C TYR A 437 10.09 -4.46 -28.89
N MET A 438 9.30 -4.19 -29.92
CA MET A 438 8.48 -3.00 -30.04
C MET A 438 7.00 -3.36 -30.04
N ALA A 439 6.21 -2.64 -29.24
CA ALA A 439 4.76 -2.77 -29.21
C ALA A 439 4.09 -1.40 -29.31
N VAL A 440 2.91 -1.33 -29.92
CA VAL A 440 2.06 -0.15 -29.83
C VAL A 440 1.57 -0.01 -28.39
N ASP A 441 1.62 1.20 -27.84
CA ASP A 441 1.23 1.43 -26.45
C ASP A 441 -0.28 1.18 -26.26
N LYS A 442 -0.64 0.58 -25.14
CA LYS A 442 -2.04 0.39 -24.78
C LYS A 442 -2.62 1.72 -24.30
N GLY A 443 -3.61 2.23 -25.03
CA GLY A 443 -4.07 3.61 -24.82
C GLY A 443 -3.08 4.64 -25.35
N ALA A 444 -2.43 4.35 -26.47
CA ALA A 444 -1.55 5.23 -27.23
C ALA A 444 -2.07 6.68 -27.37
N ILE A 445 -1.23 7.70 -27.09
CA ILE A 445 -1.60 9.13 -27.26
C ILE A 445 -1.83 9.46 -28.74
N THR A 446 -1.06 8.84 -29.63
CA THR A 446 -1.21 8.95 -31.09
C THR A 446 -1.04 7.56 -31.71
N PRO A 447 -1.48 7.35 -32.96
CA PRO A 447 -1.27 6.06 -33.65
C PRO A 447 0.19 5.59 -33.73
N MET A 448 1.16 6.50 -33.56
CA MET A 448 2.60 6.25 -33.53
C MET A 448 3.21 6.44 -32.13
N HIS A 449 2.47 6.06 -31.09
CA HIS A 449 3.01 5.88 -29.75
C HIS A 449 3.36 4.41 -29.54
N VAL A 450 4.65 4.13 -29.39
CA VAL A 450 5.18 2.77 -29.21
C VAL A 450 6.04 2.67 -27.96
N LEU A 451 6.15 1.46 -27.44
CA LEU A 451 7.03 1.07 -26.36
C LEU A 451 8.17 0.23 -26.92
N LEU A 452 9.42 0.60 -26.58
CA LEU A 452 10.58 -0.28 -26.74
C LEU A 452 10.87 -0.96 -25.41
N VAL A 453 10.92 -2.29 -25.43
CA VAL A 453 10.88 -3.12 -24.22
C VAL A 453 11.88 -4.28 -24.36
N PRO A 454 12.75 -4.56 -23.38
CA PRO A 454 13.59 -5.75 -23.42
C PRO A 454 12.73 -7.02 -23.25
N ILE A 455 13.13 -8.11 -23.90
CA ILE A 455 12.43 -9.41 -23.80
C ILE A 455 12.54 -9.99 -22.38
N GLU A 456 13.72 -9.86 -21.78
CA GLU A 456 13.98 -10.26 -20.39
C GLU A 456 13.70 -9.13 -19.40
N HIS A 457 13.60 -9.47 -18.12
CA HIS A 457 13.29 -8.51 -17.07
C HIS A 457 14.51 -7.67 -16.70
N TYR A 458 14.50 -6.42 -17.16
CA TYR A 458 15.44 -5.39 -16.74
C TYR A 458 14.68 -4.22 -16.12
N PRO A 459 15.16 -3.63 -15.02
CA PRO A 459 14.45 -2.53 -14.35
C PRO A 459 14.45 -1.20 -15.11
N ASN A 460 15.49 -0.95 -15.92
CA ASN A 460 15.66 0.30 -16.66
C ASN A 460 16.75 0.18 -17.74
N THR A 461 16.89 1.20 -18.59
CA THR A 461 17.90 1.24 -19.66
C THR A 461 19.35 1.17 -19.18
N LEU A 462 19.69 1.64 -17.97
CA LEU A 462 21.05 1.55 -17.41
C LEU A 462 21.49 0.12 -17.07
N THR A 463 20.54 -0.75 -16.76
CA THR A 463 20.79 -2.14 -16.35
C THR A 463 20.76 -3.15 -17.49
N LEU A 464 20.39 -2.71 -18.70
CA LEU A 464 20.37 -3.57 -19.89
C LEU A 464 21.74 -4.19 -20.17
N SER A 465 21.75 -5.40 -20.75
CA SER A 465 22.95 -5.95 -21.38
C SER A 465 23.46 -4.99 -22.47
N ALA A 466 24.75 -5.07 -22.79
CA ALA A 466 25.31 -4.25 -23.88
C ALA A 466 24.63 -4.57 -25.23
N SER A 467 24.26 -5.84 -25.46
CA SER A 467 23.53 -6.28 -26.65
C SER A 467 22.12 -5.69 -26.73
N CYS A 468 21.29 -5.81 -25.67
CA CYS A 468 19.94 -5.22 -25.70
C CYS A 468 20.00 -3.69 -25.78
N TYR A 469 20.91 -3.03 -25.08
CA TYR A 469 21.03 -1.57 -25.20
C TYR A 469 21.37 -1.15 -26.64
N ALA A 470 22.32 -1.84 -27.29
CA ALA A 470 22.67 -1.57 -28.69
C ALA A 470 21.50 -1.86 -29.65
N GLU A 471 20.74 -2.92 -29.44
CA GLU A 471 19.53 -3.22 -30.21
C GLU A 471 18.43 -2.17 -30.03
N MET A 472 18.20 -1.72 -28.79
CA MET A 472 17.24 -0.66 -28.49
C MET A 472 17.61 0.66 -29.20
N GLU A 473 18.89 1.01 -29.26
CA GLU A 473 19.38 2.18 -30.01
C GLU A 473 19.19 2.02 -31.54
N ARG A 474 19.31 0.80 -32.08
CA ARG A 474 19.01 0.51 -33.49
C ARG A 474 17.52 0.73 -33.77
N TYR A 475 16.62 0.26 -32.91
CA TYR A 475 15.18 0.52 -33.02
C TYR A 475 14.86 2.01 -32.94
N LEU A 476 15.46 2.75 -32.01
CA LEU A 476 15.30 4.22 -31.93
C LEU A 476 15.74 4.92 -33.22
N SER A 477 16.85 4.50 -33.81
CA SER A 477 17.36 5.05 -35.07
C SER A 477 16.44 4.75 -36.26
N ALA A 478 15.88 3.53 -36.31
CA ALA A 478 14.89 3.13 -37.30
C ALA A 478 13.59 3.93 -37.15
N LEU A 479 13.06 4.07 -35.93
CA LEU A 479 11.88 4.87 -35.62
C LEU A 479 12.08 6.34 -35.98
N GLN A 480 13.25 6.90 -35.70
CA GLN A 480 13.57 8.27 -36.09
C GLN A 480 13.46 8.48 -37.61
N THR A 481 13.95 7.51 -38.39
CA THR A 481 13.88 7.57 -39.86
C THR A 481 12.45 7.36 -40.36
N CYS A 482 11.71 6.41 -39.75
CA CYS A 482 10.30 6.17 -40.02
C CYS A 482 9.46 7.43 -39.77
N TYR A 483 9.62 8.08 -38.61
CA TYR A 483 8.86 9.28 -38.25
C TYR A 483 9.24 10.48 -39.10
N ALA A 484 10.52 10.65 -39.43
CA ALA A 484 10.97 11.69 -40.34
C ALA A 484 10.31 11.57 -41.73
N SER A 485 10.10 10.34 -42.22
CA SER A 485 9.37 10.11 -43.49
C SER A 485 7.92 10.63 -43.48
N GLN A 486 7.34 10.76 -42.28
CA GLN A 486 5.98 11.28 -42.04
C GLN A 486 5.98 12.77 -41.68
N GLY A 487 7.11 13.48 -41.78
CA GLY A 487 7.23 14.89 -41.39
C GLY A 487 7.15 15.11 -39.86
N MET A 488 7.60 14.12 -39.10
CA MET A 488 7.58 14.13 -37.64
C MET A 488 8.94 13.79 -37.03
N ASP A 489 9.16 14.25 -35.81
CA ASP A 489 10.35 13.96 -35.04
C ASP A 489 10.04 13.09 -33.83
N LEU A 490 11.04 12.29 -33.45
CA LEU A 490 10.97 11.40 -32.30
C LEU A 490 11.18 12.19 -31.00
N VAL A 491 10.26 12.00 -30.05
CA VAL A 491 10.43 12.37 -28.64
C VAL A 491 10.16 11.13 -27.81
N ALA A 492 11.03 10.82 -26.85
CA ALA A 492 10.86 9.65 -26.00
C ALA A 492 11.11 9.96 -24.53
N PHE A 493 10.61 9.12 -23.64
CA PHE A 493 10.90 9.19 -22.21
C PHE A 493 10.91 7.82 -21.53
N GLU A 494 11.77 7.71 -20.53
CA GLU A 494 11.80 6.61 -19.56
C GLU A 494 11.65 7.19 -18.17
N ARG A 495 10.86 6.52 -17.32
CA ARG A 495 10.78 6.84 -15.90
C ARG A 495 11.10 5.60 -15.09
N TYR A 496 12.20 5.64 -14.35
CA TYR A 496 12.62 4.55 -13.49
C TYR A 496 12.36 4.88 -12.02
N MET A 497 11.66 4.00 -11.32
CA MET A 497 11.48 3.99 -9.87
C MET A 497 11.88 2.63 -9.28
N LYS A 498 12.42 2.61 -8.07
CA LYS A 498 12.77 1.39 -7.33
C LYS A 498 11.53 0.86 -6.61
N PHE A 499 10.86 -0.11 -7.22
CA PHE A 499 9.77 -0.84 -6.56
C PHE A 499 10.31 -1.97 -5.68
N LEU A 500 10.29 -1.75 -4.36
CA LEU A 500 10.87 -2.64 -3.35
C LEU A 500 10.05 -3.92 -3.03
N LYS A 501 8.86 -4.11 -3.63
CA LYS A 501 7.92 -5.19 -3.22
C LYS A 501 7.40 -6.12 -4.33
N THR A 502 7.59 -5.81 -5.61
CA THR A 502 6.91 -6.53 -6.72
C THR A 502 7.82 -6.83 -7.90
N GLY A 503 8.96 -7.49 -7.66
CA GLY A 503 9.82 -8.00 -8.75
C GLY A 503 10.56 -6.95 -9.59
N GLY A 504 10.28 -5.66 -9.41
CA GLY A 504 10.89 -4.54 -10.14
C GLY A 504 9.95 -3.92 -11.18
N ASN A 505 10.27 -2.72 -11.65
CA ASN A 505 9.72 -2.22 -12.92
C ASN A 505 10.25 -3.09 -14.05
N HIS A 506 9.48 -3.27 -15.12
CA HIS A 506 10.07 -3.71 -16.39
C HIS A 506 10.40 -2.47 -17.20
N CYS A 507 11.61 -2.40 -17.74
CA CYS A 507 12.09 -1.28 -18.53
C CYS A 507 11.20 -1.08 -19.75
N HIS A 508 10.66 0.11 -19.94
CA HIS A 508 10.00 0.46 -21.19
C HIS A 508 10.30 1.91 -21.54
N LEU A 509 10.83 2.12 -22.73
CA LEU A 509 11.04 3.45 -23.29
C LEU A 509 9.81 3.82 -24.11
N ASN A 510 9.11 4.88 -23.70
CA ASN A 510 7.94 5.39 -24.41
C ASN A 510 8.42 6.29 -25.55
N VAL A 511 8.07 5.96 -26.79
CA VAL A 511 8.58 6.63 -28.00
C VAL A 511 7.41 7.15 -28.83
N MET A 512 7.43 8.44 -29.17
CA MET A 512 6.34 9.10 -29.88
C MET A 512 6.81 9.89 -31.10
N ALA A 513 6.02 9.84 -32.16
CA ALA A 513 6.11 10.77 -33.28
C ALA A 513 5.38 12.08 -32.95
N ILE A 514 6.09 13.20 -33.03
CA ILE A 514 5.56 14.55 -32.78
C ILE A 514 5.79 15.40 -34.03
N PRO A 515 4.81 16.21 -34.49
CA PRO A 515 5.00 17.11 -35.62
C PRO A 515 6.27 17.95 -35.46
N THR A 516 7.13 18.01 -36.49
CA THR A 516 8.46 18.65 -36.42
C THR A 516 8.43 20.06 -35.82
N ALA A 517 7.42 20.87 -36.19
CA ALA A 517 7.24 22.22 -35.64
C ALA A 517 6.98 22.26 -34.13
N ALA A 518 6.26 21.26 -33.59
CA ALA A 518 6.02 21.12 -32.17
C ALA A 518 7.22 20.48 -31.45
N ALA A 519 7.84 19.47 -32.06
CA ALA A 519 9.00 18.78 -31.53
C ALA A 519 10.21 19.73 -31.35
N ALA A 520 10.37 20.73 -32.21
CA ALA A 520 11.37 21.80 -32.05
C ALA A 520 11.24 22.56 -30.70
N LYS A 521 10.06 22.55 -30.08
CA LYS A 521 9.79 23.18 -28.78
C LYS A 521 9.88 22.19 -27.61
N ALA A 522 10.19 20.91 -27.86
CA ALA A 522 10.14 19.86 -26.85
C ALA A 522 11.02 20.18 -25.63
N ARG A 523 12.27 20.63 -25.85
CA ARG A 523 13.19 21.03 -24.76
C ARG A 523 12.54 22.07 -23.85
N GLN A 524 12.07 23.17 -24.44
CA GLN A 524 11.45 24.27 -23.71
C GLN A 524 10.20 23.82 -22.96
N ALA A 525 9.37 22.96 -23.58
CA ALA A 525 8.16 22.43 -22.94
C ALA A 525 8.49 21.58 -21.71
N PHE A 526 9.46 20.67 -21.80
CA PHE A 526 9.91 19.87 -20.66
C PHE A 526 10.52 20.71 -19.55
N GLU A 527 11.41 21.65 -19.88
CA GLU A 527 12.05 22.53 -18.89
C GLU A 527 11.03 23.45 -18.20
N SER A 528 10.07 24.02 -18.96
CA SER A 528 9.01 24.87 -18.40
C SER A 528 8.05 24.08 -17.51
N SER A 529 7.68 22.87 -17.92
CA SER A 529 6.80 21.99 -17.14
C SER A 529 7.50 21.48 -15.88
N ALA A 530 8.79 21.15 -15.95
CA ALA A 530 9.59 20.79 -14.79
C ALA A 530 9.67 21.94 -13.78
N ALA A 531 9.94 23.16 -14.24
CA ALA A 531 9.97 24.35 -13.40
C ALA A 531 8.62 24.60 -12.70
N ALA A 532 7.50 24.43 -13.42
CA ALA A 532 6.16 24.51 -12.85
C ALA A 532 5.88 23.43 -11.78
N ASN A 533 6.58 22.30 -11.85
CA ASN A 533 6.52 21.20 -10.88
C ASN A 533 7.67 21.22 -9.87
N SER A 534 8.41 22.34 -9.76
CA SER A 534 9.50 22.54 -8.79
C SER A 534 10.68 21.56 -8.91
N PHE A 535 11.02 21.14 -10.12
CA PHE A 535 12.27 20.43 -10.41
C PHE A 535 12.90 20.91 -11.73
N SER A 536 14.11 20.47 -12.05
CA SER A 536 14.84 20.89 -13.25
C SER A 536 15.57 19.73 -13.91
N PHE A 537 15.85 19.85 -15.20
CA PHE A 537 16.60 18.84 -15.93
C PHE A 537 18.09 19.21 -16.07
N THR A 538 18.95 18.20 -15.99
CA THR A 538 20.35 18.27 -16.44
C THR A 538 20.44 17.76 -17.88
N ALA A 539 21.09 18.51 -18.76
CA ALA A 539 21.36 18.05 -20.12
C ALA A 539 22.61 17.15 -20.14
N LEU A 540 22.49 15.95 -20.69
CA LEU A 540 23.63 15.07 -20.89
C LEU A 540 24.54 15.58 -22.04
N PRO A 541 25.85 15.27 -22.03
CA PRO A 541 26.78 15.73 -23.06
C PRO A 541 26.31 15.37 -24.48
N ALA A 542 26.21 16.40 -25.33
CA ALA A 542 25.75 16.26 -26.72
C ALA A 542 26.67 15.36 -27.54
N GLY A 543 26.11 14.60 -28.49
CA GLY A 543 26.87 13.72 -29.38
C GLY A 543 27.27 12.37 -28.78
N THR A 544 26.91 12.10 -27.52
CA THR A 544 27.07 10.77 -26.93
C THR A 544 25.99 9.80 -27.44
N ARG A 545 26.39 8.68 -28.04
CA ARG A 545 25.51 7.57 -28.45
C ARG A 545 26.04 6.26 -27.87
N GLY A 546 25.18 5.24 -27.79
CA GLY A 546 25.58 3.93 -27.29
C GLY A 546 26.12 4.01 -25.86
N GLU A 547 27.17 3.24 -25.57
CA GLU A 547 27.71 3.09 -24.21
C GLU A 547 28.16 4.42 -23.58
N ALA A 548 28.69 5.35 -24.36
CA ALA A 548 29.12 6.66 -23.85
C ALA A 548 27.92 7.48 -23.32
N SER A 549 26.75 7.35 -23.94
CA SER A 549 25.52 7.99 -23.47
C SER A 549 25.02 7.33 -22.18
N ARG A 550 25.13 6.01 -22.10
CA ARG A 550 24.77 5.22 -20.91
C ARG A 550 25.66 5.53 -19.71
N GLU A 551 26.96 5.70 -19.94
CA GLU A 551 27.91 6.09 -18.90
C GLU A 551 27.68 7.52 -18.41
N ALA A 552 27.38 8.46 -19.32
CA ALA A 552 27.01 9.82 -18.93
C ALA A 552 25.73 9.85 -18.08
N LEU A 553 24.72 9.04 -18.44
CA LEU A 553 23.52 8.88 -17.62
C LEU A 553 23.87 8.29 -16.24
N ARG A 554 24.67 7.23 -16.18
CA ARG A 554 25.12 6.60 -14.93
C ARG A 554 25.89 7.57 -14.04
N ALA A 555 26.74 8.43 -14.62
CA ALA A 555 27.49 9.44 -13.88
C ALA A 555 26.57 10.46 -13.19
N GLU A 556 25.43 10.79 -13.80
CA GLU A 556 24.48 11.78 -13.26
C GLU A 556 23.52 11.18 -12.23
N VAL A 557 23.01 9.95 -12.45
CA VAL A 557 21.95 9.36 -11.60
C VAL A 557 22.44 8.26 -10.66
N GLY A 558 23.65 7.73 -10.87
CA GLY A 558 24.16 6.56 -10.18
C GLY A 558 23.21 5.36 -10.32
N ASP A 559 22.92 4.71 -9.20
CA ASP A 559 21.90 3.65 -9.12
C ASP A 559 20.52 4.21 -8.73
N GLY A 560 20.31 5.52 -8.73
CA GLY A 560 19.12 6.20 -8.26
C GLY A 560 17.87 6.03 -9.14
N GLU A 561 16.74 6.54 -8.65
CA GLU A 561 15.53 6.72 -9.46
C GLU A 561 15.74 7.92 -10.39
N TYR A 562 15.15 7.91 -11.59
CA TYR A 562 15.36 9.00 -12.54
C TYR A 562 14.22 9.13 -13.56
N LEU A 563 14.13 10.33 -14.14
CA LEU A 563 13.34 10.63 -15.33
C LEU A 563 14.30 10.99 -16.47
N LEU A 564 14.23 10.24 -17.58
CA LEU A 564 15.03 10.47 -18.78
C LEU A 564 14.12 10.91 -19.92
N ILE A 565 14.50 11.99 -20.61
CA ILE A 565 13.85 12.49 -21.82
C ILE A 565 14.84 12.42 -22.98
N VAL A 566 14.40 11.89 -24.12
CA VAL A 566 15.12 11.91 -25.39
C VAL A 566 14.43 12.90 -26.31
N LEU A 567 15.16 13.94 -26.70
CA LEU A 567 14.71 15.02 -27.57
C LEU A 567 15.05 14.74 -29.04
N PRO A 568 14.45 15.51 -29.98
CA PRO A 568 14.82 15.43 -31.39
C PRO A 568 16.33 15.64 -31.58
N GLY A 569 16.92 14.89 -32.51
CA GLY A 569 18.37 14.88 -32.74
C GLY A 569 19.18 14.05 -31.73
N GLY A 570 18.53 13.40 -30.76
CA GLY A 570 19.16 12.48 -29.81
C GLY A 570 19.75 13.15 -28.56
N ALA A 571 19.49 14.44 -28.35
CA ALA A 571 19.85 15.10 -27.10
C ALA A 571 19.05 14.50 -25.93
N ARG A 572 19.67 14.37 -24.76
CA ARG A 572 19.04 13.76 -23.58
C ARG A 572 18.99 14.73 -22.41
N LEU A 573 17.86 14.76 -21.73
CA LEU A 573 17.67 15.44 -20.47
C LEU A 573 17.42 14.40 -19.38
N VAL A 574 17.98 14.61 -18.20
CA VAL A 574 17.78 13.72 -17.07
C VAL A 574 17.50 14.51 -15.81
N HIS A 575 16.62 13.97 -14.98
CA HIS A 575 16.40 14.44 -13.62
C HIS A 575 16.55 13.25 -12.65
N PRO A 576 17.60 13.23 -11.80
CA PRO A 576 17.71 12.27 -10.71
C PRO A 576 16.58 12.54 -9.70
N ILE A 577 15.79 11.51 -9.38
CA ILE A 577 14.67 11.63 -8.46
C ILE A 577 15.19 11.37 -7.04
N SER A 578 15.12 12.39 -6.20
CA SER A 578 15.57 12.32 -4.81
C SER A 578 14.58 11.54 -3.94
N ARG A 579 15.09 10.90 -2.88
CA ARG A 579 14.24 10.14 -1.96
C ARG A 579 13.18 11.06 -1.32
N GLY A 580 11.91 10.77 -1.57
CA GLY A 580 10.78 11.56 -1.06
C GLY A 580 10.29 12.65 -2.02
N GLU A 581 10.98 12.89 -3.12
CA GLU A 581 10.55 13.77 -4.20
C GLU A 581 9.33 13.18 -4.93
N ARG A 582 8.29 13.99 -5.14
CA ARG A 582 7.04 13.55 -5.75
C ARG A 582 6.90 14.10 -7.17
N ILE A 583 7.29 13.29 -8.15
CA ILE A 583 7.03 13.58 -9.57
C ILE A 583 5.80 12.80 -10.02
N ALA A 584 4.85 13.49 -10.67
CA ALA A 584 3.65 12.88 -11.21
C ALA A 584 4.02 11.72 -12.16
N VAL A 585 3.37 10.56 -11.98
CA VAL A 585 3.63 9.37 -12.82
C VAL A 585 3.34 9.67 -14.29
N SER A 586 2.38 10.55 -14.56
CA SER A 586 1.98 10.99 -15.90
C SER A 586 2.81 12.14 -16.47
N PHE A 587 3.85 12.64 -15.79
CA PHE A 587 4.57 13.85 -16.21
C PHE A 587 5.05 13.79 -17.67
N GLY A 588 5.80 12.74 -18.04
CA GLY A 588 6.28 12.58 -19.42
C GLY A 588 5.14 12.50 -20.44
N ARG A 589 4.07 11.78 -20.09
CA ARG A 589 2.87 11.63 -20.92
C ARG A 589 2.14 12.97 -21.11
N GLN A 590 2.00 13.77 -20.07
CA GLN A 590 1.34 15.08 -20.10
C GLN A 590 2.04 16.05 -21.05
N VAL A 591 3.35 16.22 -20.89
CA VAL A 591 4.12 17.14 -21.74
C VAL A 591 4.07 16.71 -23.20
N ILE A 592 4.17 15.41 -23.48
CA ILE A 592 4.12 14.91 -24.85
C ILE A 592 2.70 15.01 -25.44
N ALA A 593 1.63 14.77 -24.67
CA ALA A 593 0.26 14.94 -25.14
C ALA A 593 -0.05 16.40 -25.50
N GLU A 594 0.48 17.36 -24.73
CA GLU A 594 0.43 18.78 -25.05
C GLU A 594 1.19 19.11 -26.35
N LEU A 595 2.42 18.60 -26.51
CA LEU A 595 3.22 18.77 -27.73
C LEU A 595 2.56 18.15 -28.97
N ALA A 596 1.86 17.04 -28.80
CA ALA A 596 1.10 16.36 -29.85
C ALA A 596 -0.23 17.08 -30.20
N GLY A 597 -0.61 18.13 -29.46
CA GLY A 597 -1.86 18.86 -29.66
C GLY A 597 -3.12 18.11 -29.20
N VAL A 598 -2.95 17.11 -28.32
CA VAL A 598 -4.02 16.26 -27.79
C VAL A 598 -3.96 16.17 -26.25
N PRO A 599 -4.01 17.30 -25.52
CA PRO A 599 -3.82 17.33 -24.06
C PRO A 599 -4.81 16.45 -23.29
N ASP A 600 -6.03 16.24 -23.81
CA ASP A 600 -7.05 15.37 -23.20
C ASP A 600 -6.63 13.89 -23.14
N ARG A 601 -5.65 13.49 -23.97
CA ARG A 601 -5.07 12.14 -24.02
C ARG A 601 -3.92 11.94 -23.02
N ALA A 602 -3.61 12.96 -22.22
CA ALA A 602 -2.67 12.85 -21.11
C ALA A 602 -3.12 11.86 -20.03
N ASP A 603 -4.44 11.69 -19.83
CA ASP A 603 -4.98 10.59 -19.04
C ASP A 603 -5.06 9.34 -19.92
N TRP A 604 -4.33 8.28 -19.55
CA TRP A 604 -4.35 7.04 -20.33
C TRP A 604 -5.73 6.36 -20.31
N LYS A 605 -6.55 6.64 -19.29
CA LYS A 605 -7.90 6.05 -19.16
C LYS A 605 -8.88 6.54 -20.21
N THR A 606 -8.70 7.78 -20.69
CA THR A 606 -9.52 8.35 -21.76
C THR A 606 -9.08 7.88 -23.15
N CYS A 607 -8.00 7.09 -23.21
CA CYS A 607 -7.40 6.63 -24.47
C CYS A 607 -7.71 5.16 -24.78
N ALA A 608 -8.55 4.49 -23.98
CA ALA A 608 -8.91 3.09 -24.21
C ALA A 608 -9.62 2.90 -25.55
N LEU A 609 -9.19 1.89 -26.30
CA LEU A 609 -9.78 1.46 -27.58
C LEU A 609 -10.29 0.03 -27.44
N SER A 610 -11.21 -0.37 -28.31
CA SER A 610 -11.61 -1.78 -28.39
C SER A 610 -10.45 -2.66 -28.89
N PRO A 611 -10.40 -3.96 -28.55
CA PRO A 611 -9.35 -4.86 -29.04
C PRO A 611 -9.22 -4.87 -30.57
N GLU A 612 -10.33 -4.75 -31.29
CA GLU A 612 -10.36 -4.68 -32.76
C GLU A 612 -9.70 -3.39 -33.28
N GLU A 613 -9.96 -2.25 -32.62
CA GLU A 613 -9.33 -0.97 -32.94
C GLU A 613 -7.84 -0.96 -32.58
N GLU A 614 -7.46 -1.51 -31.43
CA GLU A 614 -6.07 -1.69 -31.01
C GLU A 614 -5.31 -2.56 -32.02
N GLN A 615 -5.91 -3.67 -32.45
CA GLN A 615 -5.34 -4.55 -33.47
C GLN A 615 -5.19 -3.83 -34.81
N LYS A 616 -6.23 -3.11 -35.26
CA LYS A 616 -6.19 -2.33 -36.51
C LYS A 616 -5.10 -1.26 -36.47
N GLN A 617 -4.96 -0.56 -35.36
CA GLN A 617 -3.90 0.43 -35.17
C GLN A 617 -2.52 -0.22 -35.19
N THR A 618 -2.37 -1.36 -34.54
CA THR A 618 -1.12 -2.14 -34.52
C THR A 618 -0.73 -2.60 -35.92
N GLU A 619 -1.66 -3.15 -36.70
CA GLU A 619 -1.41 -3.56 -38.08
C GLU A 619 -1.09 -2.37 -39.01
N ALA A 620 -1.76 -1.24 -38.83
CA ALA A 620 -1.44 -0.02 -39.56
C ALA A 620 -0.02 0.47 -39.25
N PHE A 621 0.38 0.45 -37.97
CA PHE A 621 1.74 0.81 -37.57
C PHE A 621 2.77 -0.19 -38.11
N LYS A 622 2.51 -1.50 -38.04
CA LYS A 622 3.38 -2.53 -38.64
C LYS A 622 3.63 -2.28 -40.12
N ALA A 623 2.57 -1.99 -40.88
CA ALA A 623 2.68 -1.71 -42.31
C ALA A 623 3.53 -0.45 -42.58
N LEU A 624 3.36 0.59 -41.76
CA LEU A 624 4.15 1.83 -41.84
C LEU A 624 5.62 1.59 -41.48
N PHE A 625 5.90 0.86 -40.40
CA PHE A 625 7.25 0.63 -39.90
C PHE A 625 8.02 -0.42 -40.71
N LYS A 626 7.32 -1.30 -41.43
CA LYS A 626 7.91 -2.40 -42.20
C LYS A 626 9.18 -2.01 -42.97
N PRO A 627 9.24 -0.94 -43.78
CA PRO A 627 10.45 -0.62 -44.55
C PRO A 627 11.68 -0.23 -43.71
N TYR A 628 11.50 0.04 -42.42
CA TYR A 628 12.52 0.51 -41.48
C TYR A 628 12.88 -0.53 -40.43
N ASP A 629 12.15 -1.64 -40.38
CA ASP A 629 12.31 -2.65 -39.35
C ASP A 629 13.69 -3.30 -39.42
N ILE A 630 14.41 -3.29 -38.29
CA ILE A 630 15.79 -3.75 -38.20
C ILE A 630 15.93 -5.28 -38.23
N MET A 631 14.80 -6.00 -38.19
CA MET A 631 14.70 -7.45 -38.15
C MET A 631 14.32 -8.08 -39.50
N GLN A 632 14.39 -7.30 -40.58
CA GLN A 632 14.15 -7.79 -41.95
C GLN A 632 15.36 -8.42 -42.62
#